data_AF-A0A3B5QCA3-F1
#
_entry.id   AF-A0A3B5QCA3-F1
#
_cell.length_a   1.000
_cell.length_b   1.000
_cell.length_c   1.000
_cell.angle_alpha   90.00
_cell.angle_beta   90.00
_cell.angle_gamma   90.00
#
_symmetry.space_group_name_H-M   'P 1'
#
loop_
_entity.id
_entity.type
_entity.pdbx_description
1 polymer ?
#
loop_
_entity_poly.entity_id
_entity_poly.type
_entity_poly.pdbx_seq_one_letter_code
_entity_poly.pdbx_strand_id
1 'polypeptide(L)'
;VPLQVNVRVTTMDAELEFAIQPSTTGKQLFDQVLKTIGVREVWFFGLQYVDTKGYPNWLKLDKKVSSQDVKKDNPLQFKFRAKFFPEDVSEELIQEVTQKLFFLQVKEGILGDEIYCPPETAVLLASYAVQAKFGDYDKEVHRPGYLVNERMLPQRVMEQHKLSKEQWEERIQVWHEEHSGMLREDAMLEYLKISQDLEMYGVNYFDIKNKKGTELRLGVDALGLNIYEKDDKLTPKIGFPWSEIRNISFNDKKFIIKPIDKKSPDFVFYAPRLRINKSILHLCMGNHDLYMRRRKPDTIEVQQMKAQAMEEKQMKQKERAHLENEKKKREAIEREKEQMEREKQELMMRLYQFEEKTKKAEKGELKGSDQLQRAMMLEQERRRAEEEAARLEAERQAALLAKEELARQAESQLKTQEQLVSALMTQLKLKKKETDEDIFDPFCFVQAVEAQDDLIKTKEELHMVLTVPPPPPPPPGYNHRDDNSDSEDNNSTNSTDLAIDDFNDHRKEEERLTEVEKNERVQKQLKTLTSELAQARDESKNTQNDLLHSENVRAGRDKYKTLRQIRQGNTKQRIDEFEAL
;
A
#
# COMPACT_ATOMS: atom_id res chain seq x y z
N VAL A 1 15.87 -21.39 36.98
CA VAL A 1 15.15 -20.54 36.00
C VAL A 1 15.46 -21.06 34.61
N PRO A 2 14.48 -21.25 33.71
CA PRO A 2 14.77 -21.56 32.31
C PRO A 2 15.56 -20.41 31.68
N LEU A 3 16.57 -20.72 30.87
CA LEU A 3 17.26 -19.71 30.06
C LEU A 3 16.29 -19.20 29.00
N GLN A 4 15.83 -17.96 29.16
CA GLN A 4 15.05 -17.26 28.14
C GLN A 4 15.90 -17.05 26.89
N VAL A 5 15.26 -17.13 25.72
CA VAL A 5 15.89 -16.91 24.43
C VAL A 5 15.38 -15.58 23.88
N ASN A 6 16.29 -14.62 23.71
CA ASN A 6 15.94 -13.33 23.11
C ASN A 6 15.77 -13.49 21.60
N VAL A 7 14.75 -12.83 21.05
CA VAL A 7 14.37 -12.91 19.64
C VAL A 7 14.02 -11.52 19.13
N ARG A 8 14.42 -11.22 17.89
CA ARG A 8 14.03 -10.04 17.14
C ARG A 8 13.25 -10.46 15.89
N VAL A 9 12.12 -9.81 15.66
CA VAL A 9 11.32 -9.91 14.43
C VAL A 9 11.27 -8.55 13.77
N THR A 10 11.88 -8.43 12.59
CA THR A 10 11.80 -7.23 11.74
C THR A 10 10.63 -7.40 10.77
N THR A 11 9.66 -6.49 10.79
CA THR A 11 8.55 -6.44 9.81
C THR A 11 9.03 -5.69 8.55
N MET A 12 8.15 -4.96 7.87
CA MET A 12 8.56 -3.97 6.85
C MET A 12 8.78 -2.57 7.44
N ASP A 13 8.28 -2.31 8.65
CA ASP A 13 8.07 -0.97 9.22
C ASP A 13 8.37 -0.87 10.73
N ALA A 14 8.65 -1.98 11.40
CA ALA A 14 8.94 -2.07 12.83
C ALA A 14 9.97 -3.18 13.14
N GLU A 15 10.64 -3.06 14.28
CA GLU A 15 11.38 -4.17 14.90
C GLU A 15 10.73 -4.51 16.25
N LEU A 16 10.44 -5.79 16.47
CA LEU A 16 9.86 -6.31 17.70
C LEU A 16 10.90 -7.17 18.42
N GLU A 17 11.23 -6.85 19.67
CA GLU A 17 12.07 -7.68 20.52
C GLU A 17 11.29 -8.27 21.69
N PHE A 18 11.53 -9.55 21.98
CA PHE A 18 10.85 -10.28 23.04
C PHE A 18 11.66 -11.51 23.47
N ALA A 19 11.37 -12.01 24.67
CA ALA A 19 12.01 -13.19 25.24
C ALA A 19 11.05 -14.39 25.16
N ILE A 20 11.43 -15.45 24.44
CA ILE A 20 10.67 -16.71 24.37
C ILE A 20 11.22 -17.74 25.35
N GLN A 21 10.42 -18.76 25.67
CA GLN A 21 10.90 -19.93 26.38
C GLN A 21 11.54 -20.92 25.39
N PRO A 22 12.50 -21.79 25.81
CA PRO A 22 13.05 -22.84 24.95
C PRO A 22 12.00 -23.86 24.44
N SER A 23 10.85 -23.93 25.11
CA SER A 23 9.66 -24.71 24.77
C SER A 23 8.77 -24.08 23.69
N THR A 24 8.88 -22.77 23.44
CA THR A 24 7.95 -22.01 22.60
C THR A 24 7.89 -22.54 21.16
N THR A 25 6.67 -22.75 20.66
CA THR A 25 6.41 -23.22 19.29
C THR A 25 6.49 -22.08 18.28
N GLY A 26 6.73 -22.42 17.01
CA GLY A 26 6.67 -21.45 15.93
C GLY A 26 5.29 -20.81 15.80
N LYS A 27 4.20 -21.53 16.15
CA LYS A 27 2.85 -20.96 16.21
C LYS A 27 2.74 -19.90 17.31
N GLN A 28 3.14 -20.20 18.55
CA GLN A 28 3.09 -19.23 19.66
C GLN A 28 3.88 -17.95 19.33
N LEU A 29 5.07 -18.10 18.73
CA LEU A 29 5.89 -16.99 18.26
C LEU A 29 5.18 -16.18 17.15
N PHE A 30 4.60 -16.84 16.16
CA PHE A 30 3.89 -16.19 15.06
C PHE A 30 2.61 -15.47 15.53
N ASP A 31 1.81 -16.13 16.37
CA ASP A 31 0.60 -15.57 17.00
C ASP A 31 0.94 -14.31 17.84
N GLN A 32 2.07 -14.32 18.57
CA GLN A 32 2.54 -13.17 19.35
C GLN A 32 2.85 -11.98 18.43
N VAL A 33 3.62 -12.19 17.36
CA VAL A 33 3.93 -11.14 16.37
C VAL A 33 2.64 -10.58 15.76
N LEU A 34 1.74 -11.44 15.29
CA LEU A 34 0.47 -11.06 14.68
C LEU A 34 -0.40 -10.20 15.62
N LYS A 35 -0.51 -10.60 16.89
CA LYS A 35 -1.23 -9.82 17.92
C LYS A 35 -0.57 -8.46 18.19
N THR A 36 0.76 -8.37 18.17
CA THR A 36 1.49 -7.11 18.37
C THR A 36 1.31 -6.13 17.20
N ILE A 37 1.10 -6.62 15.96
CA ILE A 37 0.93 -5.78 14.76
C ILE A 37 -0.52 -5.63 14.29
N GLY A 38 -1.50 -6.24 14.96
CA GLY A 38 -2.92 -6.15 14.60
C GLY A 38 -3.35 -6.92 13.35
N VAL A 39 -2.49 -7.78 12.77
CA VAL A 39 -2.81 -8.54 11.54
C VAL A 39 -3.64 -9.78 11.86
N ARG A 40 -4.85 -9.83 11.30
CA ARG A 40 -5.79 -10.97 11.33
C ARG A 40 -5.75 -11.80 10.04
N GLU A 41 -5.22 -11.24 8.95
CA GLU A 41 -5.02 -11.94 7.65
C GLU A 41 -3.80 -12.87 7.68
N VAL A 42 -3.71 -13.71 8.72
CA VAL A 42 -2.52 -14.50 9.10
C VAL A 42 -1.99 -15.41 7.98
N TRP A 43 -2.86 -15.80 7.06
CA TRP A 43 -2.62 -16.80 6.02
C TRP A 43 -1.68 -16.34 4.91
N PHE A 44 -1.45 -15.03 4.74
CA PHE A 44 -0.46 -14.52 3.79
C PHE A 44 0.98 -14.59 4.32
N PHE A 45 1.16 -14.57 5.63
CA PHE A 45 2.45 -14.24 6.26
C PHE A 45 3.22 -15.46 6.78
N GLY A 46 4.49 -15.23 7.10
CA GLY A 46 5.32 -16.16 7.83
C GLY A 46 6.54 -15.48 8.45
N LEU A 47 7.28 -16.23 9.25
CA LEU A 47 8.58 -15.81 9.79
C LEU A 47 9.69 -16.51 9.01
N GLN A 48 10.52 -15.73 8.32
CA GLN A 48 11.72 -16.20 7.64
C GLN A 48 12.93 -16.06 8.59
N TYR A 49 13.83 -17.03 8.60
CA TYR A 49 15.10 -17.01 9.35
C TYR A 49 16.24 -17.55 8.49
N VAL A 50 17.47 -17.35 8.96
CA VAL A 50 18.68 -17.96 8.36
C VAL A 50 19.10 -19.16 9.22
N ASP A 51 19.31 -20.32 8.60
CA ASP A 51 19.79 -21.52 9.30
C ASP A 51 21.28 -21.43 9.67
N THR A 52 21.77 -22.36 10.50
CA THR A 52 23.20 -22.44 10.87
C THR A 52 24.16 -22.64 9.69
N LYS A 53 23.63 -22.94 8.49
CA LYS A 53 24.39 -23.16 7.24
C LYS A 53 24.28 -21.97 6.27
N GLY A 54 23.67 -20.86 6.72
CA GLY A 54 23.57 -19.61 5.99
C GLY A 54 22.43 -19.55 4.96
N TYR A 55 21.43 -20.42 5.02
CA TYR A 55 20.33 -20.45 4.06
C TYR A 55 19.02 -19.91 4.63
N PRO A 56 18.23 -19.15 3.83
CA PRO A 56 16.92 -18.68 4.23
C PRO A 56 15.93 -19.85 4.29
N ASN A 57 15.19 -19.95 5.40
CA ASN A 57 14.16 -20.95 5.64
C ASN A 57 12.92 -20.25 6.25
N TRP A 58 11.75 -20.89 6.14
CA TRP A 58 10.53 -20.44 6.82
C TRP A 58 10.33 -21.22 8.12
N LEU A 59 9.93 -20.53 9.18
CA LEU A 59 9.60 -21.12 10.47
C LEU A 59 8.39 -22.04 10.35
N LYS A 60 8.53 -23.27 10.86
CA LYS A 60 7.46 -24.25 11.02
C LYS A 60 6.67 -23.94 12.29
N LEU A 61 5.36 -23.77 12.14
CA LEU A 61 4.48 -23.42 13.25
C LEU A 61 4.26 -24.61 14.21
N ASP A 62 4.29 -25.83 13.67
CA ASP A 62 4.16 -27.11 14.38
C ASP A 62 5.34 -27.49 15.27
N LYS A 63 6.49 -26.79 15.16
CA LYS A 63 7.73 -27.17 15.85
C LYS A 63 8.24 -26.07 16.77
N LYS A 64 9.00 -26.48 17.80
CA LYS A 64 9.67 -25.57 18.74
C LYS A 64 10.66 -24.68 17.99
N VAL A 65 10.75 -23.40 18.34
CA VAL A 65 11.66 -22.45 17.66
C VAL A 65 13.12 -22.91 17.83
N SER A 66 13.43 -23.44 19.01
CA SER A 66 14.72 -24.00 19.41
C SER A 66 15.18 -25.24 18.64
N SER A 67 14.27 -26.00 18.01
CA SER A 67 14.60 -27.24 17.28
C SER A 67 14.81 -27.07 15.77
N GLN A 68 14.71 -25.84 15.25
CA GLN A 68 14.68 -25.57 13.80
C GLN A 68 16.00 -25.09 13.19
N ASP A 69 17.14 -25.41 13.82
CA ASP A 69 18.49 -25.13 13.28
C ASP A 69 18.72 -23.64 12.92
N VAL A 70 18.05 -22.72 13.64
CA VAL A 70 18.16 -21.27 13.50
C VAL A 70 19.59 -20.82 13.83
N LYS A 71 20.15 -19.88 13.05
CA LYS A 71 21.45 -19.28 13.31
C LYS A 71 21.48 -18.68 14.72
N LYS A 72 22.49 -19.08 15.51
CA LYS A 72 22.59 -18.83 16.96
C LYS A 72 23.10 -17.42 17.29
N ASP A 73 22.44 -16.42 16.74
CA ASP A 73 22.63 -15.02 17.10
C ASP A 73 21.90 -14.69 18.41
N ASN A 74 22.25 -13.58 19.05
CA ASN A 74 21.56 -13.07 20.24
C ASN A 74 21.25 -11.57 20.04
N PRO A 75 19.98 -11.17 19.85
CA PRO A 75 18.80 -12.03 19.72
C PRO A 75 18.80 -12.89 18.44
N LEU A 76 18.01 -13.98 18.43
CA LEU A 76 17.73 -14.75 17.22
C LEU A 76 16.99 -13.86 16.20
N GLN A 77 17.38 -13.93 14.93
CA GLN A 77 16.91 -13.01 13.89
C GLN A 77 15.83 -13.66 13.01
N PHE A 78 14.67 -13.02 12.94
CA PHE A 78 13.55 -13.37 12.05
C PHE A 78 13.07 -12.16 11.27
N LYS A 79 12.59 -12.39 10.05
CA LYS A 79 11.84 -11.40 9.26
C LYS A 79 10.38 -11.83 9.15
N PHE A 80 9.46 -10.95 9.53
CA PHE A 80 8.04 -11.11 9.19
C PHE A 80 7.85 -10.62 7.75
N ARG A 81 7.34 -11.51 6.88
CA ARG A 81 7.19 -11.28 5.44
C ARG A 81 5.96 -12.03 4.91
N ALA A 82 5.31 -11.46 3.89
CA ALA A 82 4.35 -12.18 3.08
C ALA A 82 5.06 -13.34 2.36
N LYS A 83 4.53 -14.55 2.58
CA LYS A 83 4.99 -15.82 2.01
C LYS A 83 4.12 -16.26 0.84
N PHE A 84 2.83 -15.96 0.93
CA PHE A 84 1.82 -16.20 -0.09
C PHE A 84 1.22 -14.86 -0.52
N PHE A 85 0.87 -14.76 -1.79
CA PHE A 85 0.31 -13.54 -2.37
C PHE A 85 -1.20 -13.74 -2.65
N PRO A 86 -1.99 -12.65 -2.69
CA PRO A 86 -3.36 -12.71 -3.20
C PRO A 86 -3.37 -13.13 -4.68
N GLU A 87 -4.49 -13.67 -5.15
CA GLU A 87 -4.79 -13.68 -6.58
C GLU A 87 -5.10 -12.25 -7.04
N ASP A 88 -6.02 -11.52 -6.38
CA ASP A 88 -6.22 -10.07 -6.65
C ASP A 88 -6.15 -9.21 -5.38
N VAL A 89 -5.23 -8.25 -5.37
CA VAL A 89 -4.95 -7.37 -4.21
C VAL A 89 -6.16 -6.54 -3.78
N SER A 90 -7.06 -6.17 -4.69
CA SER A 90 -8.21 -5.32 -4.35
C SER A 90 -9.43 -6.07 -3.80
N GLU A 91 -9.46 -7.39 -3.93
CA GLU A 91 -10.56 -8.26 -3.43
C GLU A 91 -10.17 -9.02 -2.16
N GLU A 92 -8.86 -9.22 -1.93
CA GLU A 92 -8.34 -10.08 -0.87
C GLU A 92 -7.65 -9.37 0.30
N LEU A 93 -7.08 -8.17 0.11
CA LEU A 93 -6.33 -7.46 1.18
C LEU A 93 -7.28 -6.56 1.97
N ILE A 94 -7.71 -6.99 3.15
CA ILE A 94 -8.84 -6.40 3.88
C ILE A 94 -8.40 -5.26 4.79
N GLN A 95 -7.35 -5.47 5.60
CA GLN A 95 -6.88 -4.51 6.60
C GLN A 95 -5.82 -3.56 6.02
N GLU A 96 -5.85 -2.30 6.44
CA GLU A 96 -4.86 -1.28 6.08
C GLU A 96 -3.42 -1.70 6.45
N VAL A 97 -3.24 -2.37 7.61
CA VAL A 97 -1.93 -2.92 8.01
C VAL A 97 -1.44 -4.03 7.07
N THR A 98 -2.33 -4.90 6.58
CA THR A 98 -1.98 -5.94 5.61
C THR A 98 -1.58 -5.31 4.27
N GLN A 99 -2.37 -4.35 3.78
CA GLN A 99 -2.07 -3.60 2.55
C GLN A 99 -0.73 -2.87 2.66
N LYS A 100 -0.45 -2.19 3.77
CA LYS A 100 0.83 -1.51 4.07
C LYS A 100 2.02 -2.47 4.04
N LEU A 101 1.92 -3.63 4.70
CA LEU A 101 2.99 -4.64 4.74
C LEU A 101 3.26 -5.24 3.35
N PHE A 102 2.21 -5.52 2.56
CA PHE A 102 2.37 -5.93 1.16
C PHE A 102 3.00 -4.84 0.30
N PHE A 103 2.51 -3.60 0.37
CA PHE A 103 3.04 -2.45 -0.36
C PHE A 103 4.54 -2.27 -0.12
N LEU A 104 4.95 -2.25 1.16
CA LEU A 104 6.35 -2.08 1.52
C LEU A 104 7.22 -3.25 1.05
N GLN A 105 6.76 -4.50 1.16
CA GLN A 105 7.52 -5.67 0.71
C GLN A 105 7.67 -5.70 -0.83
N VAL A 106 6.60 -5.41 -1.57
CA VAL A 106 6.63 -5.36 -3.03
C VAL A 106 7.52 -4.20 -3.49
N LYS A 107 7.48 -3.06 -2.79
CA LYS A 107 8.39 -1.93 -3.02
C LYS A 107 9.85 -2.24 -2.69
N GLU A 108 10.14 -3.02 -1.65
CA GLU A 108 11.49 -3.55 -1.36
C GLU A 108 11.99 -4.40 -2.54
N GLY A 109 11.17 -5.35 -3.02
CA GLY A 109 11.51 -6.24 -4.14
C GLY A 109 11.67 -5.54 -5.49
N ILE A 110 10.81 -4.57 -5.83
CA ILE A 110 10.93 -3.78 -7.08
C ILE A 110 12.17 -2.89 -7.05
N LEU A 111 12.38 -2.13 -5.96
CA LEU A 111 13.55 -1.25 -5.85
C LEU A 111 14.87 -2.04 -5.81
N GLY A 112 14.85 -3.27 -5.32
CA GLY A 112 15.96 -4.21 -5.31
C GLY A 112 16.24 -4.93 -6.64
N ASP A 113 15.42 -4.70 -7.69
CA ASP A 113 15.44 -5.48 -8.94
C ASP A 113 15.23 -7.02 -8.73
N GLU A 114 14.64 -7.44 -7.60
CA GLU A 114 14.18 -8.82 -7.39
C GLU A 114 12.92 -9.11 -8.22
N ILE A 115 12.03 -8.12 -8.31
CA ILE A 115 10.88 -8.08 -9.22
C ILE A 115 11.24 -7.13 -10.36
N TYR A 116 11.32 -7.65 -11.59
CA TYR A 116 11.50 -6.80 -12.77
C TYR A 116 10.34 -5.82 -12.91
N CYS A 117 10.66 -4.55 -13.18
CA CYS A 117 9.71 -3.50 -13.46
C CYS A 117 10.24 -2.63 -14.62
N PRO A 118 9.46 -2.39 -15.69
CA PRO A 118 9.88 -1.51 -16.79
C PRO A 118 9.94 -0.05 -16.32
N PRO A 119 10.76 0.81 -16.96
CA PRO A 119 11.07 2.14 -16.44
C PRO A 119 9.85 3.08 -16.34
N GLU A 120 8.91 3.03 -17.27
CA GLU A 120 7.66 3.81 -17.19
C GLU A 120 6.81 3.43 -15.96
N THR A 121 6.62 2.12 -15.73
CA THR A 121 5.90 1.63 -14.54
C THR A 121 6.66 1.93 -13.27
N ALA A 122 7.99 1.89 -13.27
CA ALA A 122 8.81 2.23 -12.11
C ALA A 122 8.63 3.70 -11.67
N VAL A 123 8.53 4.64 -12.62
CA VAL A 123 8.26 6.06 -12.32
C VAL A 123 6.83 6.28 -11.82
N LEU A 124 5.84 5.64 -12.45
CA LEU A 124 4.45 5.73 -11.99
C LEU A 124 4.30 5.17 -10.58
N LEU A 125 4.83 3.97 -10.31
CA LEU A 125 4.90 3.37 -8.98
C LEU A 125 5.65 4.25 -7.97
N ALA A 126 6.74 4.90 -8.38
CA ALA A 126 7.45 5.84 -7.51
C ALA A 126 6.54 7.01 -7.09
N SER A 127 5.74 7.59 -7.98
CA SER A 127 4.81 8.68 -7.66
C SER A 127 3.71 8.25 -6.65
N TYR A 128 3.14 7.06 -6.81
CA TYR A 128 2.21 6.49 -5.82
C TYR A 128 2.89 6.27 -4.45
N ALA A 129 4.16 5.84 -4.44
CA ALA A 129 4.93 5.68 -3.21
C ALA A 129 5.29 7.02 -2.52
N VAL A 130 5.35 8.14 -3.26
CA VAL A 130 5.45 9.48 -2.66
C VAL A 130 4.12 9.86 -2.02
N GLN A 131 3.00 9.77 -2.76
CA GLN A 131 1.66 10.08 -2.24
C GLN A 131 1.35 9.27 -0.95
N ALA A 132 1.67 7.97 -0.95
CA ALA A 132 1.49 7.10 0.21
C ALA A 132 2.34 7.49 1.44
N LYS A 133 3.48 8.17 1.24
CA LYS A 133 4.41 8.57 2.32
C LYS A 133 4.18 10.00 2.81
N PHE A 134 3.99 10.95 1.89
CA PHE A 134 3.93 12.37 2.20
C PHE A 134 2.47 12.87 2.33
N GLY A 135 1.53 12.32 1.54
CA GLY A 135 0.19 12.88 1.35
C GLY A 135 0.11 13.65 0.04
N ASP A 136 -0.81 14.62 -0.06
CA ASP A 136 -0.95 15.45 -1.27
C ASP A 136 0.27 16.37 -1.49
N TYR A 137 0.67 16.58 -2.74
CA TYR A 137 1.72 17.53 -3.08
C TYR A 137 1.33 18.98 -2.72
N ASP A 138 2.25 19.67 -2.06
CA ASP A 138 2.17 21.07 -1.66
C ASP A 138 3.50 21.77 -2.00
N LYS A 139 3.44 22.85 -2.78
CA LYS A 139 4.62 23.55 -3.32
C LYS A 139 5.39 24.39 -2.29
N GLU A 140 4.78 24.78 -1.18
CA GLU A 140 5.46 25.53 -0.11
C GLU A 140 6.27 24.61 0.81
N VAL A 141 5.78 23.38 1.00
CA VAL A 141 6.39 22.30 1.78
C VAL A 141 7.42 21.51 0.95
N HIS A 142 7.01 20.98 -0.21
CA HIS A 142 7.77 20.04 -1.03
C HIS A 142 8.67 20.77 -2.03
N ARG A 143 9.67 21.47 -1.48
CA ARG A 143 10.66 22.23 -2.26
C ARG A 143 11.64 21.27 -2.97
N PRO A 144 12.28 21.67 -4.09
CA PRO A 144 13.24 20.83 -4.80
C PRO A 144 14.33 20.26 -3.89
N GLY A 145 14.54 18.95 -3.93
CA GLY A 145 15.38 18.19 -3.02
C GLY A 145 14.61 17.44 -1.92
N TYR A 146 13.27 17.49 -1.87
CA TYR A 146 12.47 16.78 -0.87
C TYR A 146 12.54 15.25 -1.00
N LEU A 147 12.90 14.74 -2.18
CA LEU A 147 13.09 13.30 -2.43
C LEU A 147 14.55 12.84 -2.38
N VAL A 148 15.51 13.73 -2.05
CA VAL A 148 16.96 13.43 -2.14
C VAL A 148 17.44 12.24 -1.29
N ASN A 149 16.75 11.96 -0.18
CA ASN A 149 17.05 10.87 0.74
C ASN A 149 16.30 9.56 0.43
N GLU A 150 15.38 9.57 -0.54
CA GLU A 150 14.50 8.45 -0.84
C GLU A 150 15.07 7.55 -1.93
N ARG A 151 14.93 6.22 -1.77
CA ARG A 151 15.22 5.26 -2.83
C ARG A 151 14.02 5.21 -3.79
N MET A 152 14.01 6.13 -4.74
CA MET A 152 12.89 6.36 -5.66
C MET A 152 12.70 5.27 -6.72
N LEU A 153 13.79 4.77 -7.30
CA LEU A 153 13.78 3.91 -8.49
C LEU A 153 14.76 2.73 -8.35
N PRO A 154 14.57 1.63 -9.11
CA PRO A 154 15.56 0.56 -9.25
C PRO A 154 16.86 1.10 -9.88
N GLN A 155 18.02 0.51 -9.52
CA GLN A 155 19.32 1.01 -9.98
C GLN A 155 19.46 0.93 -11.50
N ARG A 156 18.99 -0.18 -12.10
CA ARG A 156 18.89 -0.37 -13.55
C ARG A 156 18.14 0.76 -14.25
N VAL A 157 17.03 1.24 -13.68
CA VAL A 157 16.19 2.29 -14.28
C VAL A 157 16.92 3.63 -14.30
N MET A 158 17.62 3.97 -13.22
CA MET A 158 18.44 5.19 -13.15
C MET A 158 19.65 5.11 -14.10
N GLU A 159 20.34 3.97 -14.16
CA GLU A 159 21.54 3.82 -14.99
C GLU A 159 21.25 3.82 -16.49
N GLN A 160 20.10 3.28 -16.93
CA GLN A 160 19.73 3.19 -18.35
C GLN A 160 19.17 4.50 -18.96
N HIS A 161 19.11 5.60 -18.20
CA HIS A 161 18.72 6.91 -18.72
C HIS A 161 19.77 7.99 -18.43
N LYS A 162 19.88 8.98 -19.32
CA LYS A 162 20.79 10.13 -19.22
C LYS A 162 20.13 11.27 -18.45
N LEU A 163 19.65 10.96 -17.23
CA LEU A 163 18.96 11.89 -16.33
C LEU A 163 19.73 12.03 -15.00
N SER A 164 19.78 13.24 -14.46
CA SER A 164 20.30 13.49 -13.10
C SER A 164 19.27 13.09 -12.02
N LYS A 165 19.67 13.09 -10.74
CA LYS A 165 18.74 12.79 -9.64
C LYS A 165 17.62 13.81 -9.55
N GLU A 166 17.96 15.07 -9.77
CA GLU A 166 17.07 16.22 -9.77
C GLU A 166 16.04 16.09 -10.91
N GLN A 167 16.50 15.68 -12.10
CA GLN A 167 15.61 15.42 -13.25
C GLN A 167 14.71 14.19 -13.10
N TRP A 168 15.07 13.24 -12.22
CA TRP A 168 14.18 12.15 -11.80
C TRP A 168 13.16 12.64 -10.75
N GLU A 169 13.60 13.45 -9.79
CA GLU A 169 12.74 14.07 -8.77
C GLU A 169 11.67 14.99 -9.42
N GLU A 170 12.05 15.84 -10.37
CA GLU A 170 11.14 16.67 -11.17
C GLU A 170 10.03 15.84 -11.85
N ARG A 171 10.41 14.73 -12.50
CA ARG A 171 9.45 13.82 -13.17
C ARG A 171 8.50 13.17 -12.19
N ILE A 172 9.02 12.68 -11.06
CA ILE A 172 8.18 12.02 -10.05
C ILE A 172 7.29 13.05 -9.31
N GLN A 173 7.74 14.30 -9.15
CA GLN A 173 6.94 15.39 -8.60
C GLN A 173 5.71 15.69 -9.47
N VAL A 174 5.87 15.79 -10.80
CA VAL A 174 4.73 16.01 -11.72
C VAL A 174 3.68 14.91 -11.59
N TRP A 175 4.11 13.64 -11.51
CA TRP A 175 3.20 12.51 -11.31
C TRP A 175 2.65 12.39 -9.88
N HIS A 176 3.33 12.97 -8.87
CA HIS A 176 2.83 13.09 -7.50
C HIS A 176 1.74 14.17 -7.38
N GLU A 177 1.87 15.29 -8.09
CA GLU A 177 0.86 16.35 -8.16
C GLU A 177 -0.45 15.85 -8.79
N GLU A 178 -0.38 14.96 -9.78
CA GLU A 178 -1.53 14.23 -10.35
C GLU A 178 -2.29 13.36 -9.33
N HIS A 179 -1.67 12.93 -8.22
CA HIS A 179 -2.35 12.11 -7.20
C HIS A 179 -3.04 12.92 -6.10
N SER A 180 -3.03 14.26 -6.20
CA SER A 180 -3.72 15.15 -5.25
C SER A 180 -5.19 14.74 -5.04
N GLY A 181 -5.58 14.60 -3.77
CA GLY A 181 -6.88 14.07 -3.37
C GLY A 181 -6.88 12.56 -3.07
N MET A 182 -5.78 11.82 -3.26
CA MET A 182 -5.71 10.38 -2.97
C MET A 182 -5.34 10.10 -1.50
N LEU A 183 -6.03 9.16 -0.85
CA LEU A 183 -5.65 8.69 0.49
C LEU A 183 -4.32 7.90 0.43
N ARG A 184 -3.59 7.84 1.54
CA ARG A 184 -2.31 7.09 1.60
C ARG A 184 -2.55 5.60 1.40
N GLU A 185 -3.66 5.10 1.92
CA GLU A 185 -4.12 3.71 1.86
C GLU A 185 -4.53 3.35 0.43
N ASP A 186 -5.30 4.24 -0.24
CA ASP A 186 -5.63 4.09 -1.65
C ASP A 186 -4.37 4.14 -2.53
N ALA A 187 -3.41 5.03 -2.25
CA ALA A 187 -2.15 5.09 -3.00
C ALA A 187 -1.29 3.82 -2.84
N MET A 188 -1.27 3.21 -1.64
CA MET A 188 -0.65 1.89 -1.42
C MET A 188 -1.38 0.78 -2.20
N LEU A 189 -2.71 0.85 -2.30
CA LEU A 189 -3.51 -0.14 -3.03
C LEU A 189 -3.37 0.00 -4.56
N GLU A 190 -3.38 1.23 -5.11
CA GLU A 190 -3.12 1.47 -6.54
C GLU A 190 -1.69 1.04 -6.94
N TYR A 191 -0.69 1.31 -6.08
CA TYR A 191 0.67 0.78 -6.25
C TYR A 191 0.65 -0.76 -6.37
N LEU A 192 -0.10 -1.45 -5.51
CA LEU A 192 -0.23 -2.90 -5.54
C LEU A 192 -1.01 -3.42 -6.75
N LYS A 193 -2.08 -2.74 -7.19
CA LYS A 193 -2.85 -3.09 -8.39
C LYS A 193 -2.03 -3.04 -9.67
N ILE A 194 -1.14 -2.05 -9.79
CA ILE A 194 -0.21 -1.94 -10.92
C ILE A 194 0.92 -2.97 -10.77
N SER A 195 1.42 -3.19 -9.54
CA SER A 195 2.52 -4.14 -9.29
C SER A 195 2.14 -5.61 -9.48
N GLN A 196 0.88 -6.00 -9.22
CA GLN A 196 0.46 -7.41 -9.33
C GLN A 196 0.52 -7.95 -10.77
N ASP A 197 0.46 -7.06 -11.76
CA ASP A 197 0.50 -7.39 -13.19
C ASP A 197 1.92 -7.60 -13.73
N LEU A 198 2.96 -7.22 -12.98
CA LEU A 198 4.36 -7.47 -13.36
C LEU A 198 4.63 -8.98 -13.45
N GLU A 199 5.36 -9.41 -14.48
CA GLU A 199 5.51 -10.83 -14.81
C GLU A 199 6.15 -11.65 -13.68
N MET A 200 7.04 -11.03 -12.89
CA MET A 200 7.73 -11.64 -11.76
C MET A 200 6.99 -11.52 -10.41
N TYR A 201 5.90 -10.73 -10.32
CA TYR A 201 5.19 -10.53 -9.06
C TYR A 201 4.57 -11.82 -8.54
N GLY A 202 4.88 -12.16 -7.28
CA GLY A 202 4.36 -13.33 -6.56
C GLY A 202 5.03 -14.67 -6.92
N VAL A 203 5.97 -14.69 -7.88
CA VAL A 203 6.53 -15.94 -8.43
C VAL A 203 7.76 -16.41 -7.65
N ASN A 204 7.67 -17.59 -7.05
CA ASN A 204 8.79 -18.24 -6.38
C ASN A 204 9.55 -19.13 -7.39
N TYR A 205 10.74 -18.72 -7.82
CA TYR A 205 11.53 -19.42 -8.84
C TYR A 205 12.46 -20.50 -8.25
N PHE A 206 12.45 -21.69 -8.85
CA PHE A 206 13.34 -22.81 -8.52
C PHE A 206 14.00 -23.39 -9.77
N ASP A 207 15.33 -23.55 -9.74
CA ASP A 207 16.07 -24.29 -10.78
C ASP A 207 15.73 -25.78 -10.72
N ILE A 208 15.27 -26.34 -11.84
CA ILE A 208 14.84 -27.74 -12.01
C ILE A 208 15.38 -28.33 -13.32
N LYS A 209 15.23 -29.65 -13.50
CA LYS A 209 15.49 -30.37 -14.76
C LYS A 209 14.34 -31.32 -15.12
N ASN A 210 14.05 -31.47 -16.42
CA ASN A 210 13.14 -32.50 -16.94
C ASN A 210 13.83 -33.88 -17.02
N LYS A 211 13.20 -34.91 -17.61
CA LYS A 211 13.78 -36.26 -17.68
C LYS A 211 15.01 -36.34 -18.61
N LYS A 212 15.16 -35.42 -19.57
CA LYS A 212 16.36 -35.30 -20.43
C LYS A 212 17.54 -34.61 -19.74
N GLY A 213 17.28 -33.81 -18.70
CA GLY A 213 18.29 -33.03 -18.00
C GLY A 213 18.39 -31.56 -18.43
N THR A 214 17.52 -31.09 -19.33
CA THR A 214 17.39 -29.68 -19.75
C THR A 214 17.22 -28.79 -18.52
N GLU A 215 17.98 -27.68 -18.44
CA GLU A 215 17.87 -26.73 -17.33
C GLU A 215 16.66 -25.81 -17.53
N LEU A 216 15.74 -25.82 -16.57
CA LEU A 216 14.51 -25.04 -16.60
C LEU A 216 14.29 -24.38 -15.24
N ARG A 217 13.35 -23.43 -15.16
CA ARG A 217 12.85 -22.93 -13.87
C ARG A 217 11.38 -23.25 -13.68
N LEU A 218 11.04 -23.67 -12.46
CA LEU A 218 9.67 -23.72 -11.96
C LEU A 218 9.37 -22.41 -11.24
N GLY A 219 8.33 -21.70 -11.66
CA GLY A 219 7.67 -20.69 -10.86
C GLY A 219 6.49 -21.30 -10.09
N VAL A 220 6.39 -20.99 -8.79
CA VAL A 220 5.24 -21.32 -7.94
C VAL A 220 4.60 -20.03 -7.48
N ASP A 221 3.31 -19.84 -7.79
CA ASP A 221 2.54 -18.63 -7.45
C ASP A 221 1.10 -18.95 -7.03
N ALA A 222 0.30 -17.90 -6.76
CA ALA A 222 -1.09 -18.03 -6.33
C ALA A 222 -2.04 -18.57 -7.42
N LEU A 223 -1.63 -18.54 -8.69
CA LEU A 223 -2.43 -18.93 -9.86
C LEU A 223 -2.08 -20.32 -10.39
N GLY A 224 -0.91 -20.87 -10.06
CA GLY A 224 -0.52 -22.24 -10.41
C GLY A 224 0.98 -22.52 -10.37
N LEU A 225 1.38 -23.44 -11.25
CA LEU A 225 2.77 -23.79 -11.55
C LEU A 225 3.09 -23.39 -12.99
N ASN A 226 4.19 -22.67 -13.18
CA ASN A 226 4.62 -22.15 -14.47
C ASN A 226 6.05 -22.60 -14.77
N ILE A 227 6.34 -23.02 -16.01
CA ILE A 227 7.67 -23.45 -16.44
C ILE A 227 8.30 -22.40 -17.35
N TYR A 228 9.56 -22.08 -17.07
CA TYR A 228 10.36 -21.09 -17.77
C TYR A 228 11.66 -21.73 -18.29
N GLU A 229 12.20 -21.16 -19.36
CA GLU A 229 13.56 -21.47 -19.82
C GLU A 229 14.62 -20.94 -18.84
N LYS A 230 15.86 -21.41 -18.95
CA LYS A 230 16.94 -21.02 -18.03
C LYS A 230 17.26 -19.52 -18.06
N ASP A 231 16.99 -18.85 -19.17
CA ASP A 231 17.45 -17.49 -19.44
C ASP A 231 16.31 -16.46 -19.58
N ASP A 232 15.05 -16.89 -19.42
CA ASP A 232 13.87 -16.02 -19.36
C ASP A 232 13.13 -16.24 -18.04
N LYS A 233 12.87 -15.17 -17.27
CA LYS A 233 12.03 -15.21 -16.05
C LYS A 233 10.67 -14.52 -16.25
N LEU A 234 10.48 -13.78 -17.34
CA LEU A 234 9.28 -13.00 -17.60
C LEU A 234 8.27 -13.84 -18.37
N THR A 235 8.71 -14.62 -19.35
CA THR A 235 7.84 -15.40 -20.22
C THR A 235 7.84 -16.88 -19.83
N PRO A 236 6.86 -17.36 -19.05
CA PRO A 236 6.63 -18.79 -18.92
C PRO A 236 6.22 -19.38 -20.28
N LYS A 237 6.53 -20.66 -20.50
CA LYS A 237 6.26 -21.41 -21.73
C LYS A 237 5.17 -22.47 -21.57
N ILE A 238 5.00 -23.01 -20.37
CA ILE A 238 4.01 -24.06 -20.03
C ILE A 238 3.41 -23.74 -18.66
N GLY A 239 2.09 -23.87 -18.50
CA GLY A 239 1.40 -23.60 -17.24
C GLY A 239 0.42 -24.70 -16.81
N PHE A 240 0.32 -24.91 -15.51
CA PHE A 240 -0.64 -25.81 -14.87
C PHE A 240 -1.39 -25.03 -13.76
N PRO A 241 -2.70 -24.76 -13.89
CA PRO A 241 -3.47 -24.14 -12.81
C PRO A 241 -3.62 -25.10 -11.63
N TRP A 242 -3.85 -24.58 -10.42
CA TRP A 242 -4.10 -25.39 -9.24
C TRP A 242 -5.33 -26.33 -9.41
N SER A 243 -6.35 -25.92 -10.18
CA SER A 243 -7.51 -26.73 -10.58
C SER A 243 -7.20 -27.94 -11.49
N GLU A 244 -5.97 -28.14 -11.94
CA GLU A 244 -5.53 -29.36 -12.63
C GLU A 244 -4.74 -30.34 -11.73
N ILE A 245 -4.42 -29.98 -10.49
CA ILE A 245 -3.45 -30.72 -9.66
C ILE A 245 -4.13 -31.51 -8.54
N ARG A 246 -3.83 -32.82 -8.46
CA ARG A 246 -4.44 -33.79 -7.53
C ARG A 246 -3.60 -34.09 -6.29
N ASN A 247 -2.32 -34.33 -6.51
CA ASN A 247 -1.38 -34.81 -5.49
C ASN A 247 0.01 -34.28 -5.82
N ILE A 248 0.77 -33.95 -4.78
CA ILE A 248 2.16 -33.51 -4.91
C ILE A 248 3.02 -34.33 -3.95
N SER A 249 4.12 -34.88 -4.47
CA SER A 249 5.03 -35.73 -3.71
C SER A 249 6.48 -35.57 -4.20
N PHE A 250 7.44 -35.99 -3.37
CA PHE A 250 8.83 -36.11 -3.80
C PHE A 250 9.57 -37.26 -3.12
N ASN A 251 10.63 -37.74 -3.77
CA ASN A 251 11.60 -38.69 -3.22
C ASN A 251 13.01 -38.27 -3.63
N ASP A 252 13.88 -38.00 -2.64
CA ASP A 252 15.17 -37.30 -2.77
C ASP A 252 15.09 -36.08 -3.72
N LYS A 253 15.63 -36.20 -4.93
CA LYS A 253 15.66 -35.15 -5.97
C LYS A 253 14.45 -35.16 -6.90
N LYS A 254 13.77 -36.30 -7.04
CA LYS A 254 12.62 -36.47 -7.94
C LYS A 254 11.36 -35.88 -7.32
N PHE A 255 10.76 -34.91 -8.00
CA PHE A 255 9.45 -34.35 -7.67
C PHE A 255 8.40 -34.96 -8.60
N ILE A 256 7.19 -35.22 -8.08
CA ILE A 256 6.10 -35.88 -8.81
C ILE A 256 4.80 -35.16 -8.48
N ILE A 257 4.16 -34.62 -9.52
CA ILE A 257 2.87 -33.95 -9.46
C ILE A 257 1.89 -34.78 -10.28
N LYS A 258 0.79 -35.20 -9.66
CA LYS A 258 -0.24 -36.00 -10.33
C LYS A 258 -1.39 -35.10 -10.77
N PRO A 259 -1.84 -35.18 -12.02
CA PRO A 259 -2.99 -34.41 -12.49
C PRO A 259 -4.33 -34.93 -11.95
N ILE A 260 -5.36 -34.09 -12.02
CA ILE A 260 -6.74 -34.49 -11.75
C ILE A 260 -7.27 -35.42 -12.85
N ASP A 261 -6.92 -35.18 -14.12
CA ASP A 261 -7.16 -36.15 -15.19
C ASP A 261 -6.32 -37.42 -15.02
N LYS A 262 -6.97 -38.53 -14.66
CA LYS A 262 -6.35 -39.84 -14.47
C LYS A 262 -5.82 -40.49 -15.78
N LYS A 263 -6.09 -39.89 -16.95
CA LYS A 263 -5.54 -40.31 -18.25
C LYS A 263 -4.24 -39.61 -18.62
N SER A 264 -3.97 -38.46 -17.99
CA SER A 264 -2.72 -37.71 -18.18
C SER A 264 -1.60 -38.32 -17.32
N PRO A 265 -0.34 -38.32 -17.81
CA PRO A 265 0.80 -38.87 -17.08
C PRO A 265 1.15 -38.02 -15.84
N ASP A 266 1.92 -38.58 -14.92
CA ASP A 266 2.54 -37.82 -13.83
C ASP A 266 3.52 -36.78 -14.40
N PHE A 267 3.36 -35.51 -14.01
CA PHE A 267 4.32 -34.45 -14.27
C PHE A 267 5.52 -34.62 -13.31
N VAL A 268 6.74 -34.73 -13.85
CA VAL A 268 7.93 -35.17 -13.10
C VAL A 268 9.13 -34.31 -13.46
N PHE A 269 9.76 -33.71 -12.45
CA PHE A 269 11.02 -32.98 -12.59
C PHE A 269 12.01 -33.33 -11.47
N TYR A 270 13.23 -32.83 -11.60
CA TYR A 270 14.32 -33.06 -10.65
C TYR A 270 14.88 -31.74 -10.13
N ALA A 271 14.86 -31.52 -8.82
CA ALA A 271 15.55 -30.40 -8.17
C ALA A 271 16.96 -30.83 -7.69
N PRO A 272 17.95 -29.93 -7.64
CA PRO A 272 19.33 -30.33 -7.35
C PRO A 272 19.59 -30.75 -5.88
N ARG A 273 18.68 -30.43 -4.93
CA ARG A 273 18.83 -30.76 -3.50
C ARG A 273 17.47 -31.08 -2.86
N LEU A 274 17.40 -32.12 -2.02
CA LEU A 274 16.22 -32.52 -1.22
C LEU A 274 15.50 -31.35 -0.50
N ARG A 275 16.27 -30.39 0.05
CA ARG A 275 15.69 -29.21 0.73
C ARG A 275 14.85 -28.32 -0.19
N ILE A 276 15.19 -28.29 -1.50
CA ILE A 276 14.47 -27.49 -2.49
C ILE A 276 13.12 -28.15 -2.76
N ASN A 277 13.08 -29.47 -2.91
CA ASN A 277 11.82 -30.22 -2.97
C ASN A 277 10.96 -30.03 -1.71
N LYS A 278 11.57 -29.98 -0.51
CA LYS A 278 10.86 -29.58 0.72
C LYS A 278 10.28 -28.16 0.60
N SER A 279 11.07 -27.18 0.14
CA SER A 279 10.60 -25.80 -0.02
C SER A 279 9.48 -25.65 -1.05
N ILE A 280 9.61 -26.29 -2.21
CA ILE A 280 8.58 -26.33 -3.27
C ILE A 280 7.29 -26.91 -2.69
N LEU A 281 7.33 -28.10 -2.05
CA LEU A 281 6.13 -28.73 -1.50
C LEU A 281 5.37 -27.82 -0.52
N HIS A 282 6.06 -27.15 0.41
CA HIS A 282 5.41 -26.26 1.39
C HIS A 282 4.87 -24.96 0.77
N LEU A 283 5.33 -24.57 -0.43
CA LEU A 283 4.77 -23.47 -1.20
C LEU A 283 3.59 -23.92 -2.06
N CYS A 284 3.69 -25.08 -2.71
CA CYS A 284 2.59 -25.62 -3.51
C CYS A 284 1.37 -25.94 -2.65
N MET A 285 1.56 -26.58 -1.48
CA MET A 285 0.47 -26.84 -0.54
C MET A 285 -0.24 -25.53 -0.14
N GLY A 286 0.48 -24.54 0.38
CA GLY A 286 -0.15 -23.31 0.87
C GLY A 286 -0.76 -22.42 -0.22
N ASN A 287 -0.19 -22.38 -1.43
CA ASN A 287 -0.84 -21.70 -2.56
C ASN A 287 -2.09 -22.43 -3.02
N HIS A 288 -2.08 -23.78 -3.08
CA HIS A 288 -3.26 -24.58 -3.39
C HIS A 288 -4.35 -24.41 -2.33
N ASP A 289 -4.02 -24.51 -1.04
CA ASP A 289 -4.98 -24.35 0.06
C ASP A 289 -5.67 -22.97 0.03
N LEU A 290 -4.94 -21.91 -0.32
CA LEU A 290 -5.50 -20.58 -0.56
C LEU A 290 -6.35 -20.50 -1.84
N TYR A 291 -5.88 -21.09 -2.95
CA TYR A 291 -6.62 -21.18 -4.21
C TYR A 291 -7.97 -21.89 -4.03
N MET A 292 -8.01 -22.98 -3.24
CA MET A 292 -9.25 -23.67 -2.88
C MET A 292 -10.12 -22.84 -1.92
N ARG A 293 -9.52 -22.09 -0.98
CA ARG A 293 -10.25 -21.19 -0.07
C ARG A 293 -11.00 -20.09 -0.83
N ARG A 294 -10.37 -19.47 -1.83
CA ARG A 294 -10.98 -18.42 -2.69
C ARG A 294 -12.15 -18.91 -3.55
N ARG A 295 -12.24 -20.23 -3.77
CA ARG A 295 -13.31 -20.89 -4.54
C ARG A 295 -14.40 -21.50 -3.64
N LYS A 296 -14.26 -21.35 -2.32
CA LYS A 296 -15.33 -21.50 -1.32
C LYS A 296 -15.91 -20.09 -1.00
N PRO A 297 -17.17 -19.98 -0.54
CA PRO A 297 -17.69 -18.72 0.00
C PRO A 297 -16.87 -18.22 1.19
N ASP A 298 -16.77 -16.89 1.36
CA ASP A 298 -16.05 -16.28 2.48
C ASP A 298 -16.56 -16.81 3.83
N THR A 299 -15.63 -17.23 4.69
CA THR A 299 -15.90 -17.61 6.08
C THR A 299 -16.50 -16.44 6.87
N ILE A 300 -17.37 -16.69 7.86
CA ILE A 300 -18.06 -15.65 8.65
C ILE A 300 -17.09 -14.58 9.19
N GLU A 301 -15.92 -14.98 9.69
CA GLU A 301 -14.89 -14.03 10.14
C GLU A 301 -14.41 -13.09 9.03
N VAL A 302 -14.16 -13.61 7.82
CA VAL A 302 -13.74 -12.81 6.66
C VAL A 302 -14.88 -11.87 6.21
N GLN A 303 -16.13 -12.33 6.27
CA GLN A 303 -17.29 -11.47 5.99
C GLN A 303 -17.38 -10.32 7.01
N GLN A 304 -17.16 -10.59 8.30
CA GLN A 304 -17.11 -9.58 9.35
C GLN A 304 -15.94 -8.59 9.16
N MET A 305 -14.75 -9.08 8.83
CA MET A 305 -13.58 -8.25 8.53
C MET A 305 -13.84 -7.33 7.32
N LYS A 306 -14.42 -7.86 6.23
CA LYS A 306 -14.78 -7.07 5.04
C LYS A 306 -15.88 -6.04 5.35
N ALA A 307 -16.91 -6.41 6.11
CA ALA A 307 -17.96 -5.49 6.54
C ALA A 307 -17.38 -4.32 7.36
N GLN A 308 -16.55 -4.64 8.36
CA GLN A 308 -15.88 -3.65 9.20
C GLN A 308 -14.98 -2.71 8.39
N ALA A 309 -14.10 -3.25 7.54
CA ALA A 309 -13.20 -2.43 6.72
C ALA A 309 -13.97 -1.50 5.76
N MET A 310 -15.13 -1.93 5.25
CA MET A 310 -16.02 -1.07 4.46
C MET A 310 -16.69 0.02 5.31
N GLU A 311 -17.10 -0.26 6.55
CA GLU A 311 -17.65 0.74 7.47
C GLU A 311 -16.59 1.78 7.88
N GLU A 312 -15.38 1.33 8.25
CA GLU A 312 -14.24 2.19 8.59
C GLU A 312 -13.85 3.10 7.41
N LYS A 313 -13.74 2.55 6.20
CA LYS A 313 -13.45 3.33 4.99
C LYS A 313 -14.56 4.34 4.66
N GLN A 314 -15.83 3.95 4.82
CA GLN A 314 -16.95 4.89 4.65
C GLN A 314 -16.95 6.01 5.71
N MET A 315 -16.53 5.73 6.95
CA MET A 315 -16.42 6.75 7.99
C MET A 315 -15.29 7.74 7.68
N LYS A 316 -14.09 7.26 7.36
CA LYS A 316 -12.95 8.11 6.92
C LYS A 316 -13.31 8.96 5.70
N GLN A 317 -14.05 8.42 4.73
CA GLN A 317 -14.54 9.18 3.57
C GLN A 317 -15.56 10.27 3.94
N LYS A 318 -16.51 10.00 4.86
CA LYS A 318 -17.48 10.99 5.34
C LYS A 318 -16.80 12.12 6.11
N GLU A 319 -15.82 11.79 6.96
CA GLU A 319 -15.03 12.75 7.72
C GLU A 319 -14.19 13.64 6.80
N ARG A 320 -13.46 13.07 5.84
CA ARG A 320 -12.70 13.85 4.85
C ARG A 320 -13.61 14.75 4.00
N ALA A 321 -14.77 14.26 3.56
CA ALA A 321 -15.75 15.07 2.83
C ALA A 321 -16.34 16.22 3.68
N HIS A 322 -16.43 16.05 5.01
CA HIS A 322 -16.81 17.11 5.93
C HIS A 322 -15.70 18.17 6.04
N LEU A 323 -14.46 17.75 6.30
CA LEU A 323 -13.29 18.62 6.41
C LEU A 323 -13.02 19.41 5.12
N GLU A 324 -13.15 18.76 3.95
CA GLU A 324 -12.97 19.41 2.65
C GLU A 324 -14.06 20.46 2.37
N ASN A 325 -15.32 20.18 2.76
CA ASN A 325 -16.42 21.15 2.68
C ASN A 325 -16.20 22.33 3.65
N GLU A 326 -15.68 22.08 4.85
CA GLU A 326 -15.32 23.14 5.78
C GLU A 326 -14.17 24.01 5.26
N LYS A 327 -13.11 23.39 4.72
CA LYS A 327 -11.98 24.09 4.06
C LYS A 327 -12.48 24.96 2.91
N LYS A 328 -13.31 24.42 2.02
CA LYS A 328 -13.92 25.18 0.90
C LYS A 328 -14.76 26.38 1.38
N LYS A 329 -15.49 26.27 2.50
CA LYS A 329 -16.22 27.39 3.11
C LYS A 329 -15.26 28.45 3.69
N ARG A 330 -14.23 28.03 4.44
CA ARG A 330 -13.22 28.93 5.01
C ARG A 330 -12.49 29.71 3.91
N GLU A 331 -12.12 29.04 2.81
CA GLU A 331 -11.51 29.65 1.62
C GLU A 331 -12.47 30.61 0.88
N ALA A 332 -13.76 30.26 0.74
CA ALA A 332 -14.73 31.14 0.10
C ALA A 332 -14.85 32.48 0.84
N ILE A 333 -14.98 32.44 2.17
CA ILE A 333 -15.05 33.62 3.04
C ILE A 333 -13.74 34.43 2.99
N GLU A 334 -12.59 33.76 2.86
CA GLU A 334 -11.28 34.42 2.67
C GLU A 334 -11.25 35.24 1.37
N ARG A 335 -11.64 34.62 0.23
CA ARG A 335 -11.65 35.27 -1.09
C ARG A 335 -12.65 36.41 -1.17
N GLU A 336 -13.83 36.23 -0.57
CA GLU A 336 -14.88 37.26 -0.48
C GLU A 336 -14.42 38.48 0.35
N LYS A 337 -13.76 38.24 1.49
CA LYS A 337 -13.09 39.27 2.29
C LYS A 337 -12.00 40.00 1.47
N GLU A 338 -11.14 39.29 0.75
CA GLU A 338 -10.13 39.93 -0.10
C GLU A 338 -10.74 40.73 -1.26
N GLN A 339 -11.90 40.33 -1.79
CA GLN A 339 -12.62 41.09 -2.80
C GLN A 339 -13.17 42.39 -2.20
N MET A 340 -13.91 42.31 -1.07
CA MET A 340 -14.39 43.49 -0.36
C MET A 340 -13.26 44.46 0.02
N GLU A 341 -12.09 43.94 0.41
CA GLU A 341 -10.94 44.75 0.79
C GLU A 341 -10.29 45.47 -0.41
N ARG A 342 -10.30 44.85 -1.60
CA ARG A 342 -9.92 45.50 -2.86
C ARG A 342 -10.93 46.55 -3.31
N GLU A 343 -12.22 46.23 -3.27
CA GLU A 343 -13.30 47.17 -3.64
C GLU A 343 -13.32 48.40 -2.72
N LYS A 344 -13.12 48.21 -1.41
CA LYS A 344 -12.94 49.32 -0.44
C LYS A 344 -11.73 50.20 -0.79
N GLN A 345 -10.59 49.61 -1.18
CA GLN A 345 -9.40 50.38 -1.57
C GLN A 345 -9.64 51.21 -2.84
N GLU A 346 -10.34 50.65 -3.84
CA GLU A 346 -10.76 51.42 -5.02
C GLU A 346 -11.70 52.57 -4.66
N LEU A 347 -12.73 52.33 -3.85
CA LEU A 347 -13.70 53.35 -3.48
C LEU A 347 -13.04 54.49 -2.68
N MET A 348 -12.11 54.16 -1.78
CA MET A 348 -11.30 55.12 -1.04
C MET A 348 -10.40 55.97 -1.95
N MET A 349 -9.80 55.38 -2.99
CA MET A 349 -9.07 56.14 -4.01
C MET A 349 -9.98 57.07 -4.82
N ARG A 350 -11.19 56.64 -5.16
CA ARG A 350 -12.19 57.50 -5.85
C ARG A 350 -12.60 58.68 -4.95
N LEU A 351 -12.87 58.44 -3.67
CA LEU A 351 -13.17 59.48 -2.67
C LEU A 351 -12.04 60.51 -2.56
N TYR A 352 -10.78 60.07 -2.49
CA TYR A 352 -9.62 60.97 -2.47
C TYR A 352 -9.53 61.82 -3.76
N GLN A 353 -9.79 61.23 -4.93
CA GLN A 353 -9.84 61.98 -6.20
C GLN A 353 -11.00 62.98 -6.26
N PHE A 354 -12.15 62.69 -5.65
CA PHE A 354 -13.25 63.65 -5.52
C PHE A 354 -12.85 64.81 -4.60
N GLU A 355 -12.24 64.53 -3.45
CA GLU A 355 -11.79 65.53 -2.49
C GLU A 355 -10.69 66.46 -3.06
N GLU A 356 -9.77 65.91 -3.85
CA GLU A 356 -8.82 66.70 -4.64
C GLU A 356 -9.51 67.63 -5.64
N LYS A 357 -10.56 67.16 -6.33
CA LYS A 357 -11.30 67.93 -7.33
C LYS A 357 -12.11 69.06 -6.69
N THR A 358 -12.78 68.82 -5.56
CA THR A 358 -13.48 69.89 -4.82
C THR A 358 -12.50 70.92 -4.26
N LYS A 359 -11.41 70.50 -3.60
CA LYS A 359 -10.36 71.43 -3.12
C LYS A 359 -9.70 72.25 -4.23
N LYS A 360 -9.61 71.71 -5.45
CA LYS A 360 -9.13 72.45 -6.64
C LYS A 360 -10.19 73.39 -7.23
N ALA A 361 -11.47 73.05 -7.14
CA ALA A 361 -12.57 73.93 -7.53
C ALA A 361 -12.74 75.10 -6.54
N GLU A 362 -12.64 74.86 -5.23
CA GLU A 362 -12.69 75.90 -4.18
C GLU A 362 -11.54 76.91 -4.28
N LYS A 363 -10.36 76.47 -4.71
CA LYS A 363 -9.19 77.33 -4.97
C LYS A 363 -9.25 78.05 -6.33
N GLY A 364 -10.25 77.78 -7.17
CA GLY A 364 -10.45 78.42 -8.46
C GLY A 364 -11.47 79.55 -8.39
N GLU A 365 -11.01 80.79 -8.24
CA GLU A 365 -11.88 81.97 -8.14
C GLU A 365 -12.66 82.27 -9.44
N LEU A 366 -13.90 81.79 -9.57
CA LEU A 366 -14.87 82.33 -10.55
C LEU A 366 -16.32 81.98 -10.16
N LYS A 367 -17.12 82.99 -9.82
CA LYS A 367 -18.45 82.85 -9.21
C LYS A 367 -19.54 82.56 -10.27
N GLY A 368 -20.36 81.53 -10.07
CA GLY A 368 -21.55 81.26 -10.90
C GLY A 368 -22.50 80.19 -10.32
N SER A 369 -23.79 80.30 -10.63
CA SER A 369 -24.84 79.39 -10.10
C SER A 369 -24.63 77.93 -10.49
N ASP A 370 -24.19 77.68 -11.72
CA ASP A 370 -23.88 76.33 -12.23
C ASP A 370 -22.80 75.62 -11.41
N GLN A 371 -21.88 76.38 -10.79
CA GLN A 371 -20.78 75.81 -10.00
C GLN A 371 -21.28 75.31 -8.65
N LEU A 372 -22.25 76.00 -8.02
CA LEU A 372 -22.92 75.52 -6.80
C LEU A 372 -23.69 74.23 -7.08
N GLN A 373 -24.34 74.11 -8.24
CA GLN A 373 -25.06 72.91 -8.63
C GLN A 373 -24.13 71.74 -8.97
N ARG A 374 -22.95 72.01 -9.55
CA ARG A 374 -21.89 70.99 -9.71
C ARG A 374 -21.24 70.60 -8.37
N ALA A 375 -21.07 71.53 -7.43
CA ALA A 375 -20.57 71.24 -6.10
C ALA A 375 -21.53 70.32 -5.33
N MET A 376 -22.84 70.62 -5.33
CA MET A 376 -23.85 69.74 -4.76
C MET A 376 -23.89 68.35 -5.42
N MET A 377 -23.70 68.26 -6.75
CA MET A 377 -23.59 66.96 -7.44
C MET A 377 -22.37 66.16 -6.95
N LEU A 378 -21.18 66.79 -6.88
CA LEU A 378 -19.96 66.15 -6.40
C LEU A 378 -20.02 65.76 -4.92
N GLU A 379 -20.66 66.58 -4.09
CA GLU A 379 -20.87 66.28 -2.67
C GLU A 379 -21.91 65.16 -2.47
N GLN A 380 -22.94 65.10 -3.33
CA GLN A 380 -23.89 63.99 -3.34
C GLN A 380 -23.26 62.69 -3.86
N GLU A 381 -22.36 62.75 -4.84
CA GLU A 381 -21.56 61.59 -5.28
C GLU A 381 -20.58 61.13 -4.17
N ARG A 382 -19.87 62.08 -3.53
CA ARG A 382 -19.00 61.79 -2.38
C ARG A 382 -19.77 61.09 -1.27
N ARG A 383 -20.93 61.64 -0.90
CA ARG A 383 -21.79 61.07 0.15
C ARG A 383 -22.27 59.66 -0.20
N ARG A 384 -22.68 59.39 -1.46
CA ARG A 384 -23.03 58.02 -1.89
C ARG A 384 -21.85 57.06 -1.80
N ALA A 385 -20.65 57.51 -2.15
CA ALA A 385 -19.44 56.69 -2.03
C ALA A 385 -19.00 56.50 -0.56
N GLU A 386 -19.27 57.45 0.34
CA GLU A 386 -19.08 57.27 1.79
C GLU A 386 -20.12 56.31 2.39
N GLU A 387 -21.39 56.40 1.99
CA GLU A 387 -22.46 55.47 2.38
C GLU A 387 -22.20 54.05 1.84
N GLU A 388 -21.62 53.90 0.64
CA GLU A 388 -21.21 52.62 0.06
C GLU A 388 -19.93 52.05 0.69
N ALA A 389 -18.93 52.88 1.01
CA ALA A 389 -17.77 52.46 1.79
C ALA A 389 -18.17 51.93 3.17
N ALA A 390 -19.11 52.61 3.85
CA ALA A 390 -19.65 52.17 5.13
C ALA A 390 -20.45 50.86 5.03
N ARG A 391 -21.17 50.64 3.92
CA ARG A 391 -21.85 49.36 3.64
C ARG A 391 -20.83 48.21 3.53
N LEU A 392 -19.79 48.37 2.72
CA LEU A 392 -18.74 47.37 2.54
C LEU A 392 -17.92 47.12 3.83
N GLU A 393 -17.73 48.15 4.66
CA GLU A 393 -17.10 48.00 5.98
C GLU A 393 -17.94 47.11 6.91
N ALA A 394 -19.26 47.33 6.96
CA ALA A 394 -20.19 46.54 7.76
C ALA A 394 -20.31 45.09 7.25
N GLU A 395 -20.32 44.90 5.93
CA GLU A 395 -20.34 43.60 5.25
C GLU A 395 -19.06 42.81 5.56
N ARG A 396 -17.88 43.46 5.53
CA ARG A 396 -16.61 42.84 5.97
C ARG A 396 -16.61 42.47 7.45
N GLN A 397 -17.22 43.28 8.32
CA GLN A 397 -17.37 42.95 9.74
C GLN A 397 -18.30 41.74 9.96
N ALA A 398 -19.41 41.64 9.22
CA ALA A 398 -20.28 40.48 9.26
C ALA A 398 -19.56 39.19 8.79
N ALA A 399 -18.76 39.26 7.72
CA ALA A 399 -17.97 38.13 7.24
C ALA A 399 -16.88 37.69 8.24
N LEU A 400 -16.26 38.63 8.97
CA LEU A 400 -15.31 38.31 10.04
C LEU A 400 -15.99 37.57 11.20
N LEU A 401 -17.16 38.05 11.66
CA LEU A 401 -17.94 37.39 12.70
C LEU A 401 -18.43 35.99 12.27
N ALA A 402 -18.78 35.81 10.99
CA ALA A 402 -19.14 34.50 10.43
C ALA A 402 -17.94 33.53 10.42
N LYS A 403 -16.73 34.01 10.09
CA LYS A 403 -15.49 33.21 10.14
C LYS A 403 -15.12 32.81 11.58
N GLU A 404 -15.29 33.71 12.54
CA GLU A 404 -15.04 33.46 13.96
C GLU A 404 -16.05 32.47 14.56
N GLU A 405 -17.34 32.60 14.24
CA GLU A 405 -18.38 31.66 14.69
C GLU A 405 -18.18 30.25 14.09
N LEU A 406 -17.81 30.14 12.82
CA LEU A 406 -17.45 28.85 12.21
C LEU A 406 -16.26 28.19 12.92
N ALA A 407 -15.21 28.96 13.22
CA ALA A 407 -14.06 28.45 13.96
C ALA A 407 -14.44 27.97 15.37
N ARG A 408 -15.30 28.74 16.07
CA ARG A 408 -15.83 28.38 17.40
C ARG A 408 -16.69 27.12 17.37
N GLN A 409 -17.49 26.92 16.32
CA GLN A 409 -18.29 25.71 16.13
C GLN A 409 -17.42 24.48 15.88
N ALA A 410 -16.38 24.59 15.03
CA ALA A 410 -15.41 23.52 14.80
C ALA A 410 -14.64 23.15 16.08
N GLU A 411 -14.17 24.14 16.86
CA GLU A 411 -13.48 23.90 18.14
C GLU A 411 -14.41 23.22 19.18
N SER A 412 -15.69 23.58 19.20
CA SER A 412 -16.69 22.95 20.07
C SER A 412 -16.97 21.49 19.69
N GLN A 413 -17.05 21.19 18.39
CA GLN A 413 -17.20 19.83 17.87
C GLN A 413 -15.97 18.97 18.21
N LEU A 414 -14.76 19.47 17.98
CA LEU A 414 -13.51 18.79 18.36
C LEU A 414 -13.47 18.49 19.87
N LYS A 415 -13.83 19.45 20.74
CA LYS A 415 -13.90 19.22 22.20
C LYS A 415 -14.95 18.17 22.59
N THR A 416 -16.05 18.07 21.86
CA THR A 416 -17.05 17.02 22.08
C THR A 416 -16.52 15.65 21.63
N GLN A 417 -15.78 15.60 20.51
CA GLN A 417 -15.12 14.40 20.00
C GLN A 417 -14.00 13.92 20.95
N GLU A 418 -13.17 14.83 21.47
CA GLU A 418 -12.17 14.55 22.53
C GLU A 418 -12.82 13.96 23.79
N GLN A 419 -13.95 14.52 24.24
CA GLN A 419 -14.68 14.01 25.40
C GLN A 419 -15.28 12.62 25.16
N LEU A 420 -15.84 12.36 23.97
CA LEU A 420 -16.36 11.05 23.59
C LEU A 420 -15.25 9.99 23.51
N VAL A 421 -14.14 10.28 22.84
CA VAL A 421 -12.98 9.37 22.75
C VAL A 421 -12.38 9.12 24.12
N SER A 422 -12.19 10.16 24.95
CA SER A 422 -11.68 10.03 26.32
C SER A 422 -12.60 9.20 27.23
N ALA A 423 -13.93 9.37 27.10
CA ALA A 423 -14.91 8.55 27.80
C ALA A 423 -14.87 7.08 27.36
N LEU A 424 -14.77 6.82 26.05
CA LEU A 424 -14.62 5.47 25.49
C LEU A 424 -13.35 4.79 25.99
N MET A 425 -12.21 5.50 25.91
CA MET A 425 -10.91 5.07 26.46
C MET A 425 -11.01 4.72 27.95
N THR A 426 -11.77 5.51 28.72
CA THR A 426 -11.97 5.29 30.16
C THR A 426 -12.86 4.06 30.41
N GLN A 427 -13.94 3.87 29.66
CA GLN A 427 -14.76 2.66 29.74
C GLN A 427 -13.99 1.39 29.36
N LEU A 428 -13.13 1.45 28.34
CA LEU A 428 -12.28 0.32 27.94
C LEU A 428 -11.21 0.01 28.99
N LYS A 429 -10.61 1.03 29.62
CA LYS A 429 -9.69 0.88 30.78
C LYS A 429 -10.38 0.31 32.03
N LEU A 430 -11.70 0.55 32.21
CA LEU A 430 -12.49 -0.07 33.28
C LEU A 430 -12.85 -1.52 32.94
N LYS A 431 -13.36 -1.80 31.74
CA LYS A 431 -13.61 -3.18 31.27
C LYS A 431 -12.36 -4.05 31.34
N LYS A 432 -11.17 -3.51 31.01
CA LYS A 432 -9.88 -4.23 31.16
C LYS A 432 -9.53 -4.59 32.61
N LYS A 433 -10.12 -3.93 33.61
CA LYS A 433 -9.95 -4.26 35.05
C LYS A 433 -11.06 -5.18 35.59
N GLU A 434 -12.20 -5.23 34.90
CA GLU A 434 -13.37 -6.03 35.28
C GLU A 434 -13.44 -7.40 34.55
N THR A 435 -12.61 -7.59 33.53
CA THR A 435 -12.52 -8.81 32.72
C THR A 435 -11.12 -9.43 32.87
N ASP A 436 -11.02 -10.74 33.06
CA ASP A 436 -9.72 -11.44 33.07
C ASP A 436 -8.94 -11.22 31.77
N GLU A 437 -7.60 -11.15 31.84
CA GLU A 437 -6.75 -10.77 30.69
C GLU A 437 -6.87 -11.74 29.49
N ASP A 438 -7.27 -13.00 29.72
CA ASP A 438 -7.50 -14.00 28.67
C ASP A 438 -8.81 -13.78 27.86
N ILE A 439 -9.72 -12.90 28.34
CA ILE A 439 -11.06 -12.67 27.78
C ILE A 439 -11.24 -11.24 27.23
N PHE A 440 -10.43 -10.28 27.67
CA PHE A 440 -10.50 -8.90 27.20
C PHE A 440 -10.07 -8.78 25.72
N ASP A 441 -10.99 -8.36 24.84
CA ASP A 441 -10.67 -8.08 23.43
C ASP A 441 -9.70 -6.89 23.30
N PRO A 442 -8.45 -7.09 22.85
CA PRO A 442 -7.49 -6.01 22.66
C PRO A 442 -7.87 -5.10 21.50
N PHE A 443 -8.66 -5.58 20.53
CA PHE A 443 -8.95 -4.87 19.29
C PHE A 443 -9.75 -3.60 19.52
N CYS A 444 -10.81 -3.66 20.35
CA CYS A 444 -11.54 -2.48 20.80
C CYS A 444 -10.65 -1.44 21.51
N PHE A 445 -9.59 -1.88 22.19
CA PHE A 445 -8.63 -0.97 22.84
C PHE A 445 -7.64 -0.37 21.84
N VAL A 446 -7.15 -1.15 20.88
CA VAL A 446 -6.30 -0.66 19.79
C VAL A 446 -7.07 0.35 18.94
N GLN A 447 -8.29 0.06 18.50
CA GLN A 447 -9.13 1.01 17.77
C GLN A 447 -9.41 2.32 18.55
N ALA A 448 -9.54 2.24 19.88
CA ALA A 448 -9.71 3.44 20.72
C ALA A 448 -8.41 4.22 20.95
N VAL A 449 -7.24 3.57 20.83
CA VAL A 449 -5.93 4.24 20.74
C VAL A 449 -5.75 4.83 19.34
N GLU A 450 -6.08 4.11 18.27
CA GLU A 450 -5.99 4.60 16.89
C GLU A 450 -6.94 5.79 16.65
N ALA A 451 -8.17 5.75 17.15
CA ALA A 451 -9.09 6.89 17.10
C ALA A 451 -8.65 8.07 18.01
N GLN A 452 -7.88 7.80 19.08
CA GLN A 452 -7.24 8.86 19.87
C GLN A 452 -6.03 9.44 19.12
N ASP A 453 -5.21 8.62 18.48
CA ASP A 453 -4.03 9.00 17.70
C ASP A 453 -4.42 9.70 16.40
N ASP A 454 -5.54 9.33 15.77
CA ASP A 454 -6.11 10.03 14.61
C ASP A 454 -6.70 11.39 15.04
N LEU A 455 -7.39 11.46 16.18
CA LEU A 455 -7.83 12.76 16.74
C LEU A 455 -6.63 13.64 17.14
N ILE A 456 -5.53 13.04 17.60
CA ILE A 456 -4.25 13.72 17.80
C ILE A 456 -3.65 14.15 16.45
N LYS A 457 -3.69 13.33 15.38
CA LYS A 457 -3.22 13.72 14.03
C LYS A 457 -4.03 14.88 13.46
N THR A 458 -5.36 14.88 13.54
CA THR A 458 -6.20 16.01 13.09
C THR A 458 -5.90 17.29 13.87
N LYS A 459 -5.59 17.14 15.17
CA LYS A 459 -5.11 18.23 16.04
C LYS A 459 -3.67 18.66 15.70
N GLU A 460 -2.81 17.74 15.26
CA GLU A 460 -1.45 17.98 14.81
C GLU A 460 -1.41 18.60 13.42
N GLU A 461 -2.32 18.29 12.49
CA GLU A 461 -2.47 19.04 11.23
C GLU A 461 -2.89 20.49 11.50
N LEU A 462 -3.73 20.71 12.51
CA LEU A 462 -4.06 22.05 13.04
C LEU A 462 -2.91 22.72 13.82
N HIS A 463 -1.89 21.97 14.28
CA HIS A 463 -0.84 22.46 15.19
C HIS A 463 0.58 22.46 14.58
N MET A 464 0.83 21.73 13.49
CA MET A 464 2.11 21.67 12.77
C MET A 464 2.49 22.99 12.11
N VAL A 465 1.55 23.95 12.07
CA VAL A 465 1.80 25.38 11.85
C VAL A 465 2.79 25.97 12.90
N LEU A 466 3.08 25.28 14.02
CA LEU A 466 3.82 25.82 15.19
C LEU A 466 5.03 24.98 15.72
N THR A 467 5.35 23.81 15.17
CA THR A 467 6.59 23.00 15.42
C THR A 467 6.74 22.24 16.79
N VAL A 468 7.88 21.53 17.03
CA VAL A 468 7.94 20.16 17.63
C VAL A 468 9.14 19.91 18.64
N PRO A 469 9.57 18.66 19.02
CA PRO A 469 9.21 17.67 20.09
C PRO A 469 10.17 17.78 21.35
N PRO A 470 10.73 16.76 22.12
CA PRO A 470 10.54 15.28 22.25
C PRO A 470 10.30 14.61 23.68
N PRO A 471 11.19 13.87 24.42
CA PRO A 471 10.90 12.45 24.80
C PRO A 471 10.94 12.04 26.34
N PRO A 472 11.18 10.77 26.78
CA PRO A 472 10.24 9.71 27.29
C PRO A 472 10.55 9.32 28.81
N PRO A 473 10.53 8.05 29.39
CA PRO A 473 10.03 6.69 29.01
C PRO A 473 9.04 5.85 29.95
N PRO A 474 9.39 4.89 30.90
CA PRO A 474 8.76 3.53 30.95
C PRO A 474 8.23 3.00 32.34
N PRO A 475 8.11 1.67 32.62
CA PRO A 475 7.10 0.61 32.31
C PRO A 475 6.35 0.13 33.61
N PRO A 476 5.96 -1.15 33.95
CA PRO A 476 5.61 -2.45 33.28
C PRO A 476 4.15 -2.94 33.64
N GLY A 477 3.65 -4.20 33.61
CA GLY A 477 4.00 -5.53 33.03
C GLY A 477 3.43 -6.76 33.82
N TYR A 478 3.22 -7.92 33.13
CA TYR A 478 2.74 -9.27 33.60
C TYR A 478 1.21 -9.44 33.86
N ASN A 479 0.53 -10.58 33.53
CA ASN A 479 0.95 -12.00 33.74
C ASN A 479 0.33 -13.10 32.80
N HIS A 480 0.72 -14.38 33.00
CA HIS A 480 0.50 -15.58 32.13
C HIS A 480 -0.84 -16.36 32.23
N ARG A 481 -1.18 -17.09 31.14
CA ARG A 481 -1.54 -18.55 31.16
C ARG A 481 -1.23 -19.31 29.86
N ASP A 482 -1.25 -20.66 29.93
CA ASP A 482 -0.84 -21.63 28.89
C ASP A 482 -1.95 -22.68 28.63
N ASP A 483 -1.96 -23.29 27.44
CA ASP A 483 -2.38 -24.70 27.27
C ASP A 483 -1.69 -25.38 26.06
N ASN A 484 -1.67 -26.73 26.00
CA ASN A 484 -0.84 -27.52 25.08
C ASN A 484 -1.61 -28.60 24.28
N SER A 485 -1.08 -28.96 23.11
CA SER A 485 -1.03 -30.37 22.65
C SER A 485 -0.02 -30.54 21.49
N ASP A 486 0.70 -31.66 21.49
CA ASP A 486 1.75 -31.99 20.50
C ASP A 486 1.21 -32.76 19.29
N SER A 487 1.94 -32.72 18.17
CA SER A 487 2.55 -33.93 17.55
C SER A 487 3.49 -33.55 16.39
N GLU A 488 4.68 -34.14 16.37
CA GLU A 488 5.57 -34.12 15.19
C GLU A 488 5.40 -35.40 14.36
N ASP A 489 5.76 -35.35 13.07
CA ASP A 489 6.51 -36.47 12.50
C ASP A 489 7.49 -36.02 11.39
N ASN A 490 8.41 -36.90 10.99
CA ASN A 490 9.43 -36.71 9.96
C ASN A 490 9.66 -38.05 9.23
N ASN A 491 9.36 -38.13 7.93
CA ASN A 491 9.71 -39.29 7.11
C ASN A 491 10.37 -38.88 5.78
N SER A 492 11.03 -39.80 5.08
CA SER A 492 11.89 -39.50 3.92
C SER A 492 11.16 -39.46 2.57
N THR A 493 9.87 -39.80 2.54
CA THR A 493 8.99 -39.63 1.38
C THR A 493 7.79 -38.79 1.79
N ASN A 494 7.71 -37.56 1.30
CA ASN A 494 6.55 -36.70 1.53
C ASN A 494 5.61 -36.81 0.34
N SER A 495 4.35 -37.16 0.60
CA SER A 495 3.26 -37.17 -0.37
C SER A 495 2.03 -36.54 0.26
N THR A 496 1.41 -35.60 -0.45
CA THR A 496 0.22 -34.89 -0.01
C THR A 496 -0.81 -34.94 -1.13
N ASP A 497 -1.92 -35.64 -0.89
CA ASP A 497 -3.13 -35.44 -1.68
C ASP A 497 -3.70 -34.06 -1.35
N LEU A 498 -4.02 -33.28 -2.39
CA LEU A 498 -4.58 -31.95 -2.23
C LEU A 498 -6.11 -32.04 -2.08
N ALA A 499 -6.74 -30.97 -1.58
CA ALA A 499 -8.20 -30.91 -1.48
C ALA A 499 -8.84 -30.76 -2.87
N ILE A 500 -9.87 -31.58 -3.14
CA ILE A 500 -10.61 -31.66 -4.41
C ILE A 500 -12.10 -31.93 -4.11
N ASP A 501 -12.69 -31.15 -3.20
CA ASP A 501 -14.15 -31.18 -2.99
C ASP A 501 -14.89 -30.69 -4.26
N ASP A 502 -16.21 -30.80 -4.28
CA ASP A 502 -17.02 -30.38 -5.43
C ASP A 502 -17.16 -28.86 -5.45
N PHE A 503 -16.50 -28.19 -6.41
CA PHE A 503 -16.39 -26.73 -6.48
C PHE A 503 -16.97 -26.14 -7.75
N ASN A 504 -17.43 -24.90 -7.63
CA ASN A 504 -17.78 -24.09 -8.77
C ASN A 504 -16.50 -23.63 -9.50
N ASP A 505 -16.03 -24.40 -10.50
CA ASP A 505 -14.85 -24.10 -11.34
C ASP A 505 -15.09 -22.91 -12.30
N HIS A 506 -15.56 -21.79 -11.74
CA HIS A 506 -15.53 -20.49 -12.40
C HIS A 506 -14.09 -19.97 -12.33
N ARG A 507 -13.32 -20.30 -13.37
CA ARG A 507 -11.91 -19.92 -13.54
C ARG A 507 -11.76 -18.43 -13.85
N LYS A 508 -12.15 -17.57 -12.89
CA LYS A 508 -12.08 -16.11 -13.00
C LYS A 508 -10.67 -15.60 -13.33
N GLU A 509 -9.64 -16.38 -12.99
CA GLU A 509 -8.26 -16.12 -13.40
C GLU A 509 -8.05 -16.14 -14.93
N GLU A 510 -8.84 -16.92 -15.68
CA GLU A 510 -8.74 -16.99 -17.14
C GLU A 510 -9.41 -15.79 -17.84
N GLU A 511 -10.38 -15.12 -17.22
CA GLU A 511 -11.01 -13.89 -17.74
C GLU A 511 -10.23 -12.61 -17.38
N ARG A 512 -9.16 -12.73 -16.58
CA ARG A 512 -8.49 -11.57 -15.96
C ARG A 512 -7.81 -10.64 -16.97
N LEU A 513 -8.00 -9.34 -16.76
CA LEU A 513 -7.35 -8.25 -17.48
C LEU A 513 -6.41 -7.48 -16.54
N THR A 514 -5.37 -6.87 -17.11
CA THR A 514 -4.46 -5.98 -16.38
C THR A 514 -5.15 -4.69 -15.96
N GLU A 515 -4.65 -4.02 -14.91
CA GLU A 515 -5.07 -2.67 -14.52
C GLU A 515 -4.86 -1.69 -15.69
N VAL A 516 -3.80 -1.87 -16.48
CA VAL A 516 -3.49 -1.09 -17.69
C VAL A 516 -4.53 -1.28 -18.81
N GLU A 517 -5.30 -2.37 -18.82
CA GLU A 517 -6.43 -2.60 -19.72
C GLU A 517 -7.77 -2.13 -19.12
N LYS A 518 -7.96 -2.29 -17.81
CA LYS A 518 -9.17 -1.86 -17.09
C LYS A 518 -9.28 -0.34 -16.95
N ASN A 519 -8.14 0.34 -16.77
CA ASN A 519 -8.07 1.70 -16.26
C ASN A 519 -7.46 2.65 -17.30
N GLU A 520 -8.32 3.39 -18.00
CA GLU A 520 -7.91 4.37 -19.01
C GLU A 520 -6.95 5.44 -18.46
N ARG A 521 -7.00 5.78 -17.16
CA ARG A 521 -6.08 6.76 -16.57
C ARG A 521 -4.67 6.20 -16.54
N VAL A 522 -4.49 5.05 -15.89
CA VAL A 522 -3.19 4.35 -15.80
C VAL A 522 -2.61 4.09 -17.19
N GLN A 523 -3.44 3.68 -18.15
CA GLN A 523 -3.00 3.46 -19.53
C GLN A 523 -2.48 4.74 -20.20
N LYS A 524 -3.11 5.89 -19.97
CA LYS A 524 -2.67 7.19 -20.51
C LYS A 524 -1.39 7.65 -19.80
N GLN A 525 -1.30 7.51 -18.49
CA GLN A 525 -0.12 7.87 -17.68
C GLN A 525 1.12 7.08 -18.14
N LEU A 526 1.02 5.76 -18.30
CA LEU A 526 2.11 4.92 -18.80
C LEU A 526 2.53 5.30 -20.23
N LYS A 527 1.57 5.54 -21.15
CA LYS A 527 1.86 5.98 -22.52
C LYS A 527 2.62 7.32 -22.57
N THR A 528 2.27 8.27 -21.69
CA THR A 528 3.01 9.53 -21.55
C THR A 528 4.43 9.28 -21.05
N LEU A 529 4.57 8.48 -19.98
CA LEU A 529 5.87 8.13 -19.40
C LEU A 529 6.82 7.41 -20.38
N THR A 530 6.33 6.44 -21.16
CA THR A 530 7.14 5.78 -22.21
C THR A 530 7.67 6.81 -23.22
N SER A 531 6.86 7.83 -23.58
CA SER A 531 7.25 8.90 -24.51
C SER A 531 8.27 9.88 -23.91
N GLU A 532 8.09 10.27 -22.64
CA GLU A 532 8.99 11.16 -21.91
C GLU A 532 10.38 10.54 -21.65
N LEU A 533 10.42 9.25 -21.31
CA LEU A 533 11.64 8.53 -20.98
C LEU A 533 12.44 8.10 -22.22
N ALA A 534 11.77 7.82 -23.34
CA ALA A 534 12.41 7.42 -24.59
C ALA A 534 13.48 8.42 -25.07
N GLN A 535 13.29 9.72 -24.85
CA GLN A 535 14.25 10.77 -25.25
C GLN A 535 15.57 10.71 -24.48
N ALA A 536 15.56 10.17 -23.25
CA ALA A 536 16.72 10.09 -22.37
C ALA A 536 17.31 8.67 -22.28
N ARG A 537 16.67 7.65 -22.86
CA ARG A 537 17.06 6.24 -22.75
C ARG A 537 18.38 5.96 -23.46
N ASP A 538 19.19 5.09 -22.86
CA ASP A 538 20.46 4.61 -23.41
C ASP A 538 20.34 3.13 -23.76
N GLU A 539 20.00 2.83 -25.03
CA GLU A 539 19.76 1.47 -25.50
C GLU A 539 20.94 0.51 -25.27
N SER A 540 22.17 1.05 -25.18
CA SER A 540 23.38 0.28 -24.87
C SER A 540 23.39 -0.35 -23.47
N LYS A 541 22.47 0.07 -22.59
CA LYS A 541 22.34 -0.39 -21.20
C LYS A 541 21.08 -1.22 -20.93
N ASN A 542 20.28 -1.53 -21.97
CA ASN A 542 19.14 -2.43 -21.84
C ASN A 542 19.62 -3.79 -21.29
N THR A 543 19.06 -4.24 -20.17
CA THR A 543 19.35 -5.58 -19.65
C THR A 543 18.57 -6.65 -20.43
N GLN A 544 18.94 -7.91 -20.23
CA GLN A 544 18.21 -9.05 -20.81
C GLN A 544 16.71 -9.02 -20.49
N ASN A 545 16.31 -8.62 -19.29
CA ASN A 545 14.90 -8.48 -18.93
C ASN A 545 14.23 -7.30 -19.66
N ASP A 546 14.92 -6.18 -19.86
CA ASP A 546 14.36 -5.05 -20.63
C ASP A 546 14.13 -5.43 -22.10
N LEU A 547 15.00 -6.26 -22.68
CA LEU A 547 14.84 -6.79 -24.04
C LEU A 547 13.67 -7.79 -24.13
N LEU A 548 13.59 -8.75 -23.20
CA LEU A 548 12.50 -9.74 -23.12
C LEU A 548 11.13 -9.06 -22.93
N HIS A 549 11.04 -8.10 -22.01
CA HIS A 549 9.82 -7.32 -21.78
C HIS A 549 9.43 -6.50 -23.02
N SER A 550 10.39 -5.85 -23.68
CA SER A 550 10.14 -5.10 -24.93
C SER A 550 9.62 -6.01 -26.05
N GLU A 551 10.09 -7.26 -26.13
CA GLU A 551 9.56 -8.26 -27.07
C GLU A 551 8.17 -8.80 -26.65
N ASN A 552 7.89 -8.93 -25.35
CA ASN A 552 6.56 -9.29 -24.86
C ASN A 552 5.53 -8.21 -25.25
N VAL A 553 5.81 -6.94 -24.94
CA VAL A 553 4.96 -5.80 -25.29
C VAL A 553 4.79 -5.67 -26.81
N ARG A 554 5.87 -5.79 -27.60
CA ARG A 554 5.82 -5.78 -29.07
C ARG A 554 4.93 -6.88 -29.66
N ALA A 555 4.88 -8.04 -29.02
CA ALA A 555 4.04 -9.16 -29.41
C ALA A 555 2.60 -9.08 -28.87
N GLY A 556 2.23 -7.99 -28.17
CA GLY A 556 0.92 -7.83 -27.53
C GLY A 556 0.68 -8.77 -26.34
N ARG A 557 1.75 -9.30 -25.74
CA ARG A 557 1.70 -10.19 -24.57
C ARG A 557 1.74 -9.38 -23.27
N ASP A 558 0.98 -9.85 -22.30
CA ASP A 558 1.00 -9.47 -20.89
C ASP A 558 0.93 -10.74 -20.02
N LYS A 559 0.95 -10.57 -18.70
CA LYS A 559 0.88 -11.66 -17.71
C LYS A 559 -0.31 -12.60 -17.94
N TYR A 560 -1.52 -12.08 -18.09
CA TYR A 560 -2.73 -12.90 -18.16
C TYR A 560 -2.98 -13.46 -19.56
N LYS A 561 -2.64 -12.73 -20.64
CA LYS A 561 -2.63 -13.30 -22.00
C LYS A 561 -1.62 -14.44 -22.13
N THR A 562 -0.43 -14.29 -21.55
CA THR A 562 0.60 -15.35 -21.56
C THR A 562 0.14 -16.55 -20.73
N LEU A 563 -0.39 -16.34 -19.52
CA LEU A 563 -0.97 -17.41 -18.70
C LEU A 563 -2.12 -18.16 -19.40
N ARG A 564 -3.03 -17.44 -20.08
CA ARG A 564 -4.07 -18.06 -20.93
C ARG A 564 -3.44 -18.93 -22.03
N GLN A 565 -2.43 -18.41 -22.74
CA GLN A 565 -1.80 -19.11 -23.87
C GLN A 565 -1.11 -20.41 -23.44
N ILE A 566 -0.29 -20.38 -22.38
CA ILE A 566 0.49 -21.55 -21.93
C ILE A 566 -0.32 -22.63 -21.20
N ARG A 567 -1.61 -22.37 -20.94
CA ARG A 567 -2.57 -23.30 -20.32
C ARG A 567 -3.48 -23.97 -21.37
N GLN A 568 -3.36 -23.61 -22.64
CA GLN A 568 -4.09 -24.25 -23.73
C GLN A 568 -3.67 -25.73 -23.89
N GLY A 569 -4.51 -26.51 -24.58
CA GLY A 569 -4.33 -27.96 -24.68
C GLY A 569 -4.65 -28.69 -23.37
N ASN A 570 -4.68 -30.02 -23.45
CA ASN A 570 -4.92 -30.88 -22.29
C ASN A 570 -3.63 -31.05 -21.45
N THR A 571 -3.79 -31.44 -20.18
CA THR A 571 -2.67 -31.57 -19.24
C THR A 571 -1.59 -32.53 -19.74
N LYS A 572 -1.95 -33.64 -20.41
CA LYS A 572 -0.98 -34.54 -21.06
C LYS A 572 -0.14 -33.80 -22.09
N GLN A 573 -0.74 -33.05 -23.02
CA GLN A 573 -0.02 -32.31 -24.06
C GLN A 573 1.04 -31.39 -23.43
N ARG A 574 0.67 -30.62 -22.40
CA ARG A 574 1.59 -29.73 -21.69
C ARG A 574 2.72 -30.46 -20.94
N ILE A 575 2.51 -31.72 -20.52
CA ILE A 575 3.57 -32.58 -19.96
C ILE A 575 4.47 -33.16 -21.05
N ASP A 576 3.91 -33.58 -22.19
CA ASP A 576 4.69 -34.05 -23.34
C ASP A 576 5.56 -32.91 -23.92
N GLU A 577 5.04 -31.67 -23.93
CA GLU A 577 5.78 -30.44 -24.29
C GLU A 577 6.91 -30.12 -23.29
N PHE A 578 6.70 -30.30 -21.99
CA PHE A 578 7.74 -30.11 -20.96
C PHE A 578 8.92 -31.10 -21.12
N GLU A 579 8.62 -32.34 -21.50
CA GLU A 579 9.64 -33.33 -21.83
C GLU A 579 10.18 -33.16 -23.27
N ALA A 580 9.61 -32.26 -24.08
CA ALA A 580 10.11 -31.92 -25.42
C ALA A 580 11.25 -30.88 -25.37
N LEU A 581 11.23 -29.97 -24.37
CA LEU A 581 12.34 -29.07 -24.01
C LEU A 581 13.65 -29.84 -23.69
#